data_AF-A0A4R0R095-F1
#
_entry.id   AF-A0A4R0R095-F1
#
_cell.length_a   1.000
_cell.length_b   1.000
_cell.length_c   1.000
_cell.angle_alpha   90.00
_cell.angle_beta   90.00
_cell.angle_gamma   90.00
#
_symmetry.space_group_name_H-M   'P 1'
#
loop_
_entity.id
_entity.type
_entity.pdbx_description
1 polymer ?
#
loop_
_entity_poly.entity_id
_entity_poly.type
_entity_poly.pdbx_seq_one_letter_code
_entity_poly.pdbx_strand_id
1 'polypeptide(L)'
;MATPELNAEQALGLVSYTLMQRLAHEGQVDLPWLDAPADETADSIRQLRQRLELTALAVETGAPLSTAEVSLLLGARPGAETVERGGLRARRVSRNVWRLTRIESSDSKSGGFNDDRFRRRL
;
A
#
# COMPACT_ATOMS: atom_id res chain seq x y z
N MET A 1 -14.86 -44.25 -15.30
CA MET A 1 -13.45 -44.31 -14.86
C MET A 1 -13.41 -43.75 -13.45
N ALA A 2 -12.98 -44.54 -12.46
CA ALA A 2 -12.89 -44.09 -11.07
C ALA A 2 -11.66 -43.20 -10.90
N THR A 3 -11.84 -42.01 -10.33
CA THR A 3 -10.74 -41.15 -9.90
C THR A 3 -10.05 -41.85 -8.71
N PRO A 4 -8.75 -42.15 -8.76
CA PRO A 4 -8.07 -42.72 -7.62
C PRO A 4 -8.12 -41.70 -6.46
N GLU A 5 -8.77 -42.06 -5.37
CA GLU A 5 -8.72 -41.26 -4.15
C GLU A 5 -7.30 -41.34 -3.58
N LEU A 6 -6.63 -40.18 -3.53
CA LEU A 6 -5.28 -40.05 -2.99
C LEU A 6 -5.36 -39.98 -1.46
N ASN A 7 -4.62 -40.85 -0.78
CA ASN A 7 -4.42 -40.73 0.67
C ASN A 7 -3.54 -39.49 0.98
N ALA A 8 -3.67 -38.93 2.18
CA ALA A 8 -2.93 -37.76 2.65
C ALA A 8 -1.41 -37.90 2.48
N GLU A 9 -0.84 -39.08 2.72
CA GLU A 9 0.60 -39.33 2.51
C GLU A 9 1.01 -39.23 1.03
N GLN A 10 0.15 -39.70 0.12
CA GLN A 10 0.40 -39.65 -1.32
C GLN A 10 0.24 -38.23 -1.86
N ALA A 11 -0.77 -37.50 -1.36
CA ALA A 11 -0.95 -36.09 -1.67
C ALA A 11 0.24 -35.25 -1.21
N LEU A 12 0.72 -35.48 0.03
CA LEU A 12 1.89 -34.79 0.56
C LEU A 12 3.16 -35.13 -0.23
N GLY A 13 3.33 -36.40 -0.62
CA GLY A 13 4.44 -36.83 -1.46
C GLY A 13 4.46 -36.11 -2.81
N LEU A 14 3.31 -35.99 -3.47
CA LEU A 14 3.18 -35.28 -4.75
C LEU A 14 3.44 -33.78 -4.63
N VAL A 15 2.94 -33.13 -3.57
CA VAL A 15 3.21 -31.72 -3.28
C VAL A 15 4.69 -31.48 -2.98
N SER A 16 5.32 -32.36 -2.20
CA SER A 16 6.74 -32.26 -1.86
C SER A 16 7.63 -32.48 -3.10
N TYR A 17 7.29 -33.46 -3.94
CA TYR A 17 8.00 -33.74 -5.18
C TYR A 17 7.92 -32.58 -6.18
N THR A 18 6.73 -32.02 -6.38
CA THR A 18 6.54 -30.86 -7.26
C THR A 18 7.26 -29.62 -6.75
N LEU A 19 7.30 -29.39 -5.43
CA LEU A 19 8.11 -28.32 -4.83
C LEU A 19 9.61 -28.54 -5.09
N MET A 20 10.12 -29.74 -4.82
CA MET A 20 11.53 -30.08 -5.07
C MET A 20 11.90 -29.96 -6.55
N GLN A 21 11.02 -30.38 -7.46
CA GLN A 21 11.25 -30.28 -8.90
C GLN A 21 11.32 -28.81 -9.36
N ARG A 22 10.46 -27.93 -8.83
CA ARG A 22 10.55 -26.48 -9.10
C ARG A 22 11.84 -25.88 -8.58
N LEU A 23 12.23 -26.21 -7.33
CA LEU A 23 13.49 -25.76 -6.74
C LEU A 23 14.72 -26.20 -7.54
N ALA A 24 14.71 -27.43 -8.05
CA ALA A 24 15.81 -27.98 -8.84
C ALA A 24 15.91 -27.41 -10.25
N HIS A 25 14.79 -26.97 -10.86
CA HIS A 25 14.77 -26.48 -12.24
C HIS A 25 14.95 -24.96 -12.36
N GLU A 26 14.45 -24.19 -11.39
CA GLU A 26 14.38 -22.73 -11.51
C GLU A 26 15.56 -21.99 -10.85
N GLY A 27 16.42 -22.68 -10.08
CA GLY A 27 17.66 -22.13 -9.50
C GLY A 27 17.48 -21.05 -8.43
N GLN A 28 16.35 -20.35 -8.44
CA GLN A 28 15.86 -19.39 -7.46
C GLN A 28 14.35 -19.28 -7.65
N VAL A 29 13.58 -19.98 -6.81
CA VAL A 29 12.13 -19.79 -6.76
C VAL A 29 11.89 -18.50 -5.97
N ASP A 30 11.25 -17.53 -6.61
CA ASP A 30 10.80 -16.28 -5.98
C ASP A 30 9.59 -16.61 -5.08
N LEU A 31 9.91 -17.19 -3.92
CA LEU A 31 8.96 -17.52 -2.88
C LEU A 31 8.62 -16.22 -2.13
N PRO A 32 7.36 -15.75 -2.10
CA PRO A 32 7.00 -14.46 -1.50
C PRO A 32 7.33 -14.31 -0.01
N TRP A 33 7.62 -15.42 0.67
CA TRP A 33 7.98 -15.52 2.08
C TRP A 33 9.46 -15.87 2.33
N LEU A 34 10.22 -16.13 1.26
CA LEU A 34 11.63 -16.47 1.35
C LEU A 34 12.36 -15.19 0.98
N ASP A 35 12.89 -14.51 1.98
CA ASP A 35 13.66 -13.29 1.79
C ASP A 35 14.90 -13.61 0.95
N ALA A 36 14.74 -13.54 -0.38
CA ALA A 36 15.85 -13.36 -1.30
C ALA A 36 16.65 -12.13 -0.84
N PRO A 37 17.98 -12.06 -1.06
CA PRO A 37 18.77 -10.91 -0.65
C PRO A 37 18.09 -9.65 -1.15
N ALA A 38 17.53 -8.90 -0.21
CA ALA A 38 16.58 -7.85 -0.48
C ALA A 38 17.22 -6.84 -1.43
N ASP A 39 16.66 -6.72 -2.63
CA ASP A 39 16.87 -5.51 -3.42
C ASP A 39 16.29 -4.37 -2.59
N GLU A 40 17.17 -3.57 -1.97
CA GLU A 40 16.81 -2.44 -1.11
C GLU A 40 15.81 -1.51 -1.81
N THR A 41 15.85 -1.45 -3.14
CA THR A 41 14.90 -0.72 -3.99
C THR A 41 13.52 -1.35 -3.96
N ALA A 42 13.44 -2.68 -4.11
CA ALA A 42 12.18 -3.42 -4.08
C ALA A 42 11.50 -3.32 -2.71
N ASP A 43 12.28 -3.39 -1.62
CA ASP A 43 11.79 -3.16 -0.27
C ASP A 43 11.26 -1.74 -0.06
N SER A 44 12.01 -0.75 -0.51
CA SER A 44 11.59 0.66 -0.43
C SER A 44 10.27 0.91 -1.16
N ILE A 45 10.09 0.30 -2.33
CA ILE A 45 8.85 0.39 -3.11
C ILE A 45 7.69 -0.31 -2.37
N ARG A 46 7.91 -1.49 -1.78
CA ARG A 46 6.91 -2.20 -0.97
C ARG A 46 6.46 -1.37 0.23
N GLN A 47 7.41 -0.81 0.98
CA GLN A 47 7.13 0.05 2.14
C GLN A 47 6.36 1.32 1.74
N LEU A 48 6.74 1.93 0.61
CA LEU A 48 6.03 3.10 0.09
C LEU A 48 4.57 2.76 -0.24
N ARG A 49 4.34 1.65 -0.94
CA ARG A 49 3.00 1.17 -1.28
C ARG A 49 2.17 0.96 -0.02
N GLN A 50 2.69 0.21 0.95
CA GLN A 50 1.99 -0.05 2.21
C GLN A 50 1.64 1.26 2.93
N ARG A 51 2.56 2.22 2.97
CA ARG A 51 2.29 3.54 3.57
C ARG A 51 1.15 4.26 2.86
N LEU A 52 1.12 4.24 1.52
CA LEU A 52 0.05 4.90 0.75
C LEU A 52 -1.31 4.24 0.99
N GLU A 53 -1.37 2.92 1.03
CA GLU A 53 -2.58 2.15 1.35
C GLU A 53 -3.09 2.49 2.76
N LEU A 54 -2.21 2.48 3.77
CA LEU A 54 -2.56 2.85 5.14
C LEU A 54 -3.01 4.32 5.25
N THR A 55 -2.39 5.22 4.49
CA THR A 55 -2.75 6.64 4.48
C THR A 55 -4.15 6.83 3.90
N ALA A 56 -4.48 6.14 2.81
CA ALA A 56 -5.82 6.18 2.23
C ALA A 56 -6.87 5.66 3.23
N LEU A 57 -6.60 4.51 3.84
CA LEU A 57 -7.48 3.91 4.85
C LEU A 57 -7.68 4.82 6.07
N ALA A 58 -6.61 5.46 6.55
CA ALA A 58 -6.68 6.38 7.68
C ALA A 58 -7.57 7.61 7.37
N VAL A 59 -7.48 8.14 6.16
CA VAL A 59 -8.32 9.27 5.71
C VAL A 59 -9.77 8.84 5.55
N GLU A 60 -10.00 7.68 4.93
CA GLU A 60 -11.35 7.15 4.68
C GLU A 60 -12.09 6.81 5.98
N THR A 61 -11.43 6.11 6.89
CA THR A 61 -12.02 5.71 8.18
C THR A 61 -12.09 6.86 9.18
N GLY A 62 -11.19 7.83 9.05
CA GLY A 62 -11.00 8.89 10.03
C GLY A 62 -10.64 8.35 11.42
N ALA A 63 -10.02 7.16 11.48
CA ALA A 63 -9.63 6.49 12.71
C ALA A 63 -8.63 7.32 13.54
N PRO A 64 -8.65 7.20 14.89
CA PRO A 64 -7.68 7.87 15.73
C PRO A 64 -6.28 7.27 15.55
N LEU A 65 -5.29 8.12 15.40
CA LEU A 65 -3.88 7.74 15.21
C LEU A 65 -2.98 8.31 16.30
N SER A 66 -1.93 7.59 16.64
CA SER A 66 -0.83 8.07 17.47
C SER A 66 0.09 9.04 16.71
N THR A 67 0.94 9.73 17.47
CA THR A 67 1.94 10.65 16.93
C THR A 67 2.96 9.92 16.04
N ALA A 68 3.29 8.67 16.38
CA ALA A 68 4.23 7.86 15.60
C ALA A 68 3.62 7.45 14.26
N GLU A 69 2.37 6.99 14.26
CA GLU A 69 1.65 6.61 13.05
C GLU A 69 1.47 7.82 12.11
N VAL A 70 1.06 8.98 12.64
CA VAL A 70 0.99 10.20 11.82
C VAL A 70 2.36 10.58 11.26
N SER A 71 3.44 10.44 12.04
CA SER A 71 4.79 10.73 11.55
C SER A 71 5.18 9.82 10.39
N LEU A 72 4.82 8.54 10.47
CA LEU A 72 5.03 7.55 9.41
C LEU A 72 4.23 7.91 8.16
N LEU A 73 2.92 8.11 8.30
CA LEU A 73 1.98 8.34 7.18
C LEU A 73 2.23 9.70 6.49
N LEU A 74 2.46 10.75 7.27
CA LEU A 74 2.70 12.11 6.75
C LEU A 74 4.16 12.31 6.30
N GLY A 75 5.06 11.39 6.68
CA GLY A 75 6.50 11.48 6.41
C GLY A 75 7.20 12.64 7.13
N ALA A 76 6.56 13.27 8.11
CA ALA A 76 7.12 14.29 8.98
C ALA A 76 6.52 14.20 10.38
N ARG A 77 7.34 14.48 11.39
CA ARG A 77 6.89 14.53 12.77
C ARG A 77 6.01 15.77 13.00
N PRO A 78 4.77 15.63 13.48
CA PRO A 78 3.91 16.78 13.65
C PRO A 78 4.37 17.63 14.86
N GLY A 79 4.62 18.92 14.64
CA GLY A 79 5.13 19.86 15.66
C GLY A 79 4.09 20.81 16.25
N ALA A 80 2.88 20.87 15.66
CA ALA A 80 1.80 21.78 16.06
C ALA A 80 0.46 21.03 16.11
N GLU A 81 -0.57 21.64 16.69
CA GLU A 81 -1.94 21.09 16.76
C GLU A 81 -2.53 20.71 15.40
N THR A 82 -2.06 21.34 14.32
CA THR A 82 -2.43 21.02 12.95
C THR A 82 -1.19 21.12 12.07
N VAL A 83 -0.98 20.13 11.22
CA VAL A 83 0.16 20.04 10.29
C VAL A 83 -0.35 19.62 8.92
N GLU A 84 0.07 20.34 7.90
CA GLU A 84 -0.32 20.11 6.51
C GLU A 84 0.90 19.73 5.67
N ARG A 85 0.76 18.70 4.83
CA ARG A 85 1.80 18.30 3.89
C ARG A 85 1.24 17.49 2.74
N GLY A 86 1.63 17.82 1.51
CA GLY A 86 1.34 17.00 0.32
C GLY A 86 -0.16 16.72 0.12
N GLY A 87 -1.04 17.69 0.44
CA GLY A 87 -2.50 17.52 0.33
C GLY A 87 -3.16 16.78 1.49
N LEU A 88 -2.41 16.43 2.54
CA LEU A 88 -2.93 15.85 3.78
C LEU A 88 -2.86 16.86 4.93
N ARG A 89 -3.85 16.81 5.80
CA ARG A 89 -3.91 17.56 7.06
C ARG A 89 -4.02 16.57 8.21
N ALA A 90 -3.06 16.62 9.13
CA ALA A 90 -3.13 15.96 10.42
C ALA A 90 -3.56 16.98 11.48
N ARG A 91 -4.65 16.69 12.19
CA ARG A 91 -5.16 17.50 13.30
C ARG A 91 -5.11 16.71 14.59
N ARG A 92 -4.56 17.30 15.64
CA ARG A 92 -4.56 16.71 16.97
C ARG A 92 -5.95 16.86 17.60
N VAL A 93 -6.50 15.75 18.06
CA VAL A 93 -7.80 15.66 18.74
C VAL A 93 -7.60 15.66 20.26
N SER A 94 -6.57 14.97 20.74
CA SER A 94 -6.15 14.97 22.14
C SER A 94 -4.68 14.57 22.26
N ARG A 95 -4.16 14.38 23.49
CA ARG A 95 -2.77 13.94 23.69
C ARG A 95 -2.56 12.60 23.00
N ASN A 96 -1.63 12.57 22.05
CA ASN A 96 -1.30 11.38 21.26
C ASN A 96 -2.48 10.79 20.47
N VAL A 97 -3.48 11.62 20.15
CA VAL A 97 -4.60 11.22 19.29
C VAL A 97 -4.75 12.26 18.18
N TRP A 98 -4.62 11.79 16.95
CA TRP A 98 -4.63 12.59 15.74
C TRP A 98 -5.65 12.03 14.75
N ARG A 99 -6.10 12.90 13.85
CA ARG A 99 -6.94 12.54 12.72
C ARG A 99 -6.30 13.03 11.43
N LEU A 100 -6.24 12.16 10.44
CA LEU A 100 -5.74 12.47 9.10
C LEU A 100 -6.94 12.77 8.18
N THR A 101 -6.82 13.84 7.39
CA THR A 101 -7.84 14.28 6.44
C THR A 101 -7.18 14.77 5.15
N ARG A 102 -7.91 14.73 4.04
CA ARG A 102 -7.46 15.38 2.80
C ARG A 102 -7.72 16.87 2.89
N ILE A 103 -6.76 17.69 2.43
CA ILE A 103 -6.99 19.12 2.24
C ILE A 103 -7.90 19.24 1.01
N GLU A 104 -9.14 19.66 1.23
CA GLU A 104 -10.02 20.01 0.13
C GLU A 104 -9.46 21.26 -0.55
N SER A 105 -8.95 21.10 -1.79
CA SER A 105 -8.70 22.24 -2.65
C SER A 105 -10.05 22.85 -2.98
N SER A 106 -10.37 23.99 -2.38
CA SER A 106 -11.55 24.82 -2.66
C SER A 106 -11.56 25.43 -4.08
N ASP A 107 -10.89 24.79 -5.04
CA ASP A 107 -10.68 25.26 -6.41
C ASP A 107 -11.33 24.34 -7.47
N SER A 108 -12.07 23.32 -7.05
CA SER A 108 -12.80 22.42 -7.96
C SER A 108 -14.20 22.93 -8.36
N LYS A 109 -14.45 24.25 -8.24
CA LYS A 109 -15.67 24.91 -8.75
C LYS A 109 -15.45 25.85 -9.94
N SER A 110 -14.28 25.91 -10.57
CA SER A 110 -14.12 26.69 -11.81
C SER A 110 -13.14 26.09 -12.82
N GLY A 111 -13.69 25.71 -13.98
CA GLY A 111 -12.97 25.77 -15.24
C GLY A 111 -12.30 24.48 -15.72
N GLY A 112 -13.04 23.67 -16.48
CA GLY A 112 -12.47 22.62 -17.31
C GLY A 112 -11.41 23.20 -18.27
N PHE A 113 -10.14 22.91 -17.99
CA PHE A 113 -9.00 23.38 -18.78
C PHE A 113 -8.83 22.65 -20.13
N ASN A 114 -9.76 21.76 -20.48
CA ASN A 114 -9.64 20.86 -21.65
C ASN A 114 -10.65 21.11 -22.79
N ASP A 115 -11.65 21.99 -22.67
CA ASP A 115 -12.73 22.08 -23.69
C ASP A 115 -12.57 23.24 -24.72
N ASP A 116 -11.77 24.28 -24.45
CA ASP A 116 -11.78 25.50 -25.29
C ASP A 116 -10.70 25.61 -26.38
N ARG A 117 -9.75 24.66 -26.46
CA ARG A 117 -8.69 24.73 -27.49
C ARG A 117 -9.07 24.02 -28.80
N PHE A 118 -10.09 23.16 -28.80
CA PHE A 118 -10.47 22.38 -29.98
C PHE A 118 -11.61 22.97 -30.80
N ARG A 119 -12.27 24.04 -30.34
CA ARG A 119 -13.41 24.66 -31.05
C ARG A 119 -13.05 25.82 -31.99
N ARG A 120 -11.78 26.21 -32.11
CA ARG A 120 -11.36 27.36 -32.95
C ARG A 120 -10.77 26.99 -34.31
N ARG A 121 -11.26 25.93 -34.95
CA ARG A 121 -10.98 25.69 -36.37
C ARG A 121 -12.19 25.07 -37.07
N LEU A 122 -13.07 25.94 -37.54
CA LEU A 122 -13.94 25.73 -38.69
C LEU A 122 -13.98 27.04 -39.48
#